data_AF-A0A4R0G5S1-F1
#
_entry.id   AF-A0A4R0G5S1-F1
#
_cell.length_a   1.000
_cell.length_b   1.000
_cell.length_c   1.000
_cell.angle_alpha   90.00
_cell.angle_beta   90.00
_cell.angle_gamma   90.00
#
_symmetry.space_group_name_H-M   'P 1'
#
loop_
_entity.id
_entity.type
_entity.pdbx_description
1 polymer ?
#
loop_
_entity_poly.entity_id
_entity_poly.type
_entity_poly.pdbx_seq_one_letter_code
_entity_poly.pdbx_strand_id
1 'polypeptide(L)'
;MISRDDALAIARQWASAGRPGPAPEVFLHEFDLGYVAWRAEPRPPATDGPPAPPPATGYPRAVIDRESGEVSQWPSLPEQLIAERYAQRRAAEGRFPPDVRHVLEAAGWFPGRDVTSAVNHWMVRFAEDLAGLDCPPVARAALVEFGGLVLPQFGNSGRLGGGFTSYIHPTRGGVLTESARIFAEEYDNPVYPLGNNEDGPSELVIDAQGRVFMLHWVDDFFVAPDLDSAIVSLIRGDQMTEASDRDW
;
A
#
# COMPACT_ATOMS: atom_id res chain seq x y z
N MET A 1 -16.88 12.22 20.19
CA MET A 1 -16.86 10.77 20.45
C MET A 1 -18.29 10.26 20.50
N ILE A 2 -18.65 9.33 19.64
CA ILE A 2 -20.00 8.75 19.58
C ILE A 2 -20.19 7.69 20.68
N SER A 3 -21.41 7.57 21.20
CA SER A 3 -21.75 6.51 22.14
C SER A 3 -21.94 5.16 21.43
N ARG A 4 -21.98 4.07 22.20
CA ARG A 4 -22.28 2.73 21.66
C ARG A 4 -23.70 2.66 21.06
N ASP A 5 -24.65 3.41 21.63
CA ASP A 5 -26.02 3.47 21.13
C ASP A 5 -26.09 4.23 19.80
N ASP A 6 -25.33 5.33 19.67
CA ASP A 6 -25.18 6.05 18.40
C ASP A 6 -24.55 5.14 17.33
N ALA A 7 -23.48 4.41 17.70
CA ALA A 7 -22.83 3.46 16.80
C ALA A 7 -23.80 2.36 16.35
N LEU A 8 -24.66 1.85 17.23
CA LEU A 8 -25.67 0.85 16.89
C LEU A 8 -26.74 1.41 15.93
N ALA A 9 -27.14 2.67 16.12
CA ALA A 9 -28.05 3.35 15.20
C ALA A 9 -27.44 3.50 13.80
N ILE A 10 -26.19 3.97 13.72
CA ILE A 10 -25.42 4.08 12.47
C ILE A 10 -25.27 2.70 11.81
N ALA A 11 -24.94 1.67 12.59
CA ALA A 11 -24.76 0.31 12.08
C ALA A 11 -26.06 -0.27 11.49
N ARG A 12 -27.22 -0.02 12.13
CA ARG A 12 -28.52 -0.44 11.59
C ARG A 12 -28.87 0.28 10.29
N GLN A 13 -28.55 1.57 10.19
CA GLN A 13 -28.73 2.35 8.96
C GLN A 13 -27.85 1.80 7.84
N TRP A 14 -26.56 1.57 8.11
CA TRP A 14 -25.63 0.94 7.18
C TRP A 14 -26.13 -0.43 6.71
N ALA A 15 -26.56 -1.29 7.64
CA ALA A 15 -27.01 -2.65 7.32
C ALA A 15 -28.31 -2.71 6.49
N SER A 16 -29.15 -1.67 6.60
CA SER A 16 -30.42 -1.54 5.88
C SER A 16 -30.27 -0.83 4.52
N ALA A 17 -29.12 -0.19 4.27
CA ALA A 17 -28.91 0.60 3.07
C ALA A 17 -29.12 -0.23 1.79
N GLY A 18 -30.04 0.23 0.94
CA GLY A 18 -30.34 -0.39 -0.36
C GLY A 18 -31.11 -1.71 -0.30
N ARG A 19 -31.72 -2.09 0.84
CA ARG A 19 -32.49 -3.34 0.96
C ARG A 19 -33.90 -3.12 1.55
N PRO A 20 -34.97 -3.49 0.84
CA PRO A 20 -36.32 -3.50 1.41
C PRO A 20 -36.48 -4.67 2.39
N GLY A 21 -37.15 -4.46 3.52
CA GLY A 21 -37.42 -5.50 4.50
C GLY A 21 -37.36 -5.01 5.95
N PRO A 22 -37.56 -5.91 6.94
CA PRO A 22 -37.37 -5.58 8.34
C PRO A 22 -35.91 -5.23 8.62
N ALA A 23 -35.68 -4.37 9.61
CA ALA A 23 -34.33 -3.98 10.02
C ALA A 23 -33.51 -5.23 10.38
N PRO A 24 -32.34 -5.44 9.75
CA PRO A 24 -31.52 -6.60 10.03
C PRO A 24 -30.98 -6.53 11.46
N GLU A 25 -30.82 -7.69 12.08
CA GLU A 25 -30.03 -7.80 13.30
C GLU A 25 -28.56 -7.50 12.99
N VAL A 26 -27.93 -6.70 13.85
CA VAL A 26 -26.56 -6.21 13.67
C VAL A 26 -25.80 -6.46 14.97
N PHE A 27 -24.61 -7.02 14.84
CA PHE A 27 -23.66 -7.20 15.92
C PHE A 27 -22.59 -6.11 15.86
N LEU A 28 -22.06 -5.76 17.03
CA LEU A 28 -20.98 -4.82 17.20
C LEU A 28 -19.87 -5.44 18.03
N HIS A 29 -18.63 -5.24 17.57
CA HIS A 29 -17.42 -5.44 18.36
C HIS A 29 -16.79 -4.07 18.60
N GLU A 30 -16.64 -3.70 19.87
CA GLU A 30 -16.06 -2.43 20.28
C GLU A 30 -14.54 -2.56 20.45
N PHE A 31 -13.80 -1.54 20.00
CA PHE A 31 -12.35 -1.40 20.19
C PHE A 31 -11.99 0.07 20.43
N ASP A 32 -10.71 0.37 20.67
CA ASP A 32 -10.26 1.70 21.11
C ASP A 32 -10.67 2.82 20.15
N LEU A 33 -10.57 2.60 18.84
CA LEU A 33 -10.83 3.63 17.82
C LEU A 33 -12.24 3.57 17.23
N GLY A 34 -13.10 2.62 17.64
CA GLY A 34 -14.41 2.50 17.02
C GLY A 34 -15.18 1.22 17.30
N TYR A 35 -16.04 0.89 16.34
CA TYR A 35 -16.88 -0.31 16.38
C TYR A 35 -16.82 -1.04 15.03
N VAL A 36 -16.56 -2.33 15.05
CA VAL A 36 -16.76 -3.20 13.88
C VAL A 36 -18.20 -3.70 13.89
N ALA A 37 -18.95 -3.43 12.83
CA ALA A 37 -20.33 -3.84 12.64
C ALA A 37 -20.45 -4.93 11.58
N TRP A 38 -21.31 -5.93 11.84
CA TRP A 38 -21.69 -6.92 10.84
C TRP A 38 -23.14 -7.36 11.04
N ARG A 39 -23.75 -7.86 9.97
CA ARG A 39 -25.11 -8.38 10.02
C ARG A 39 -25.12 -9.77 10.62
N ALA A 40 -26.14 -10.07 11.41
CA ALA A 40 -26.46 -11.45 11.72
C ALA A 40 -26.83 -12.17 10.43
N GLU A 41 -26.16 -13.28 10.15
CA GLU A 41 -26.57 -14.15 9.06
C GLU A 41 -27.92 -14.77 9.41
N PRO A 42 -28.89 -14.80 8.47
CA PRO A 42 -30.11 -15.54 8.69
C PRO A 42 -29.74 -17.01 8.90
N ARG A 43 -30.03 -17.55 10.08
CA ARG A 43 -29.85 -18.98 10.34
C ARG A 43 -30.69 -19.75 9.32
N PRO A 44 -30.10 -20.60 8.47
CA PRO A 44 -30.90 -21.41 7.55
C PRO A 44 -31.83 -22.30 8.39
N PRO A 45 -33.08 -22.52 7.94
CA PRO A 45 -33.95 -23.50 8.59
C PRO A 45 -33.28 -24.87 8.60
N ALA A 46 -33.45 -25.63 9.69
CA ALA A 46 -32.93 -26.98 9.78
C ALA A 46 -33.59 -27.84 8.69
N THR A 47 -32.77 -28.39 7.79
CA THR A 47 -33.22 -29.34 6.77
C THR A 47 -32.78 -30.74 7.16
N ASP A 48 -33.64 -31.74 6.99
CA ASP A 48 -33.32 -33.17 7.21
C ASP A 48 -32.34 -33.76 6.17
N GLY A 49 -31.84 -32.92 5.24
CA GLY A 49 -30.91 -33.29 4.17
C GLY A 49 -29.53 -32.62 4.29
N PRO A 50 -28.63 -32.85 3.32
CA PRO A 50 -27.32 -32.23 3.29
C PRO A 50 -27.42 -30.70 3.39
N PRO A 51 -26.51 -30.02 4.11
CA PRO A 51 -26.53 -28.55 4.22
C PRO A 51 -26.52 -27.90 2.84
N ALA A 52 -27.47 -26.99 2.59
CA ALA A 52 -27.45 -26.19 1.38
C ALA A 52 -26.27 -25.20 1.42
N PRO A 53 -25.67 -24.85 0.27
CA PRO A 53 -24.66 -23.80 0.22
C PRO A 53 -25.27 -22.46 0.66
N PRO A 54 -24.46 -21.54 1.22
CA PRO A 54 -24.94 -20.21 1.62
C PRO A 54 -25.58 -19.46 0.43
N PRO A 55 -26.67 -18.71 0.66
CA PRO A 55 -27.35 -17.97 -0.40
C PRO A 55 -26.54 -16.79 -0.95
N ALA A 56 -25.49 -16.36 -0.23
CA ALA A 56 -24.56 -15.33 -0.67
C ALA A 56 -23.17 -15.58 -0.07
N THR A 57 -22.12 -15.16 -0.78
CA THR A 57 -20.72 -15.16 -0.33
C THR A 57 -20.26 -13.73 -0.11
N GLY A 58 -19.58 -13.47 1.01
CA GLY A 58 -19.05 -12.14 1.35
C GLY A 58 -20.12 -11.25 1.99
N TYR A 59 -20.20 -11.26 3.32
CA TYR A 59 -20.95 -10.26 4.08
C TYR A 59 -20.01 -9.10 4.42
N PRO A 60 -20.18 -7.92 3.81
CA PRO A 60 -19.30 -6.79 4.12
C PRO A 60 -19.44 -6.45 5.59
N ARG A 61 -18.35 -6.02 6.19
CA ARG A 61 -18.32 -5.46 7.55
C ARG A 61 -18.16 -3.95 7.46
N ALA A 62 -18.53 -3.24 8.51
CA ALA A 62 -18.32 -1.80 8.62
C ALA A 62 -17.41 -1.49 9.81
N VAL A 63 -16.56 -0.47 9.69
CA VAL A 63 -15.99 0.19 10.87
C VAL A 63 -16.65 1.55 11.02
N ILE A 64 -17.13 1.83 12.22
CA ILE A 64 -17.69 3.12 12.62
C ILE A 64 -16.65 3.80 13.51
N ASP A 65 -16.09 4.90 13.01
CA ASP A 65 -15.07 5.66 13.75
C ASP A 65 -15.66 6.26 15.03
N ARG A 66 -14.94 6.14 16.15
CA ARG A 66 -15.42 6.60 17.45
C ARG A 66 -15.48 8.11 17.55
N GLU A 67 -14.62 8.85 16.85
CA GLU A 67 -14.54 10.30 16.96
C GLU A 67 -15.54 11.00 16.04
N SER A 68 -15.56 10.60 14.77
CA SER A 68 -16.32 11.24 13.69
C SER A 68 -17.68 10.59 13.41
N GLY A 69 -17.84 9.30 13.74
CA GLY A 69 -18.99 8.51 13.32
C GLY A 69 -18.97 8.09 11.85
N GLU A 70 -17.86 8.32 11.13
CA GLU A 70 -17.69 7.91 9.74
C GLU A 70 -17.76 6.39 9.60
N VAL A 71 -18.43 5.92 8.53
CA VAL A 71 -18.59 4.50 8.22
C VAL A 71 -17.69 4.11 7.06
N SER A 72 -16.74 3.23 7.31
CA SER A 72 -15.89 2.62 6.27
C SER A 72 -16.29 1.16 6.03
N GLN A 73 -16.30 0.73 4.76
CA GLN A 73 -16.62 -0.66 4.40
C GLN A 73 -15.36 -1.52 4.36
N TRP A 74 -15.48 -2.75 4.87
CA TRP A 74 -14.40 -3.72 5.01
C TRP A 74 -14.81 -5.09 4.48
N PRO A 75 -13.83 -5.88 3.97
CA PRO A 75 -14.07 -7.27 3.57
C PRO A 75 -14.54 -8.13 4.76
N SER A 76 -15.03 -9.33 4.45
CA SER A 76 -15.51 -10.31 5.45
C SER A 76 -14.35 -10.97 6.21
N LEU A 77 -13.63 -10.20 7.01
CA LEU A 77 -12.52 -10.62 7.87
C LEU A 77 -12.95 -10.66 9.34
N PRO A 78 -12.27 -11.42 10.21
CA PRO A 78 -12.48 -11.37 11.66
C PRO A 78 -12.43 -9.93 12.20
N GLU A 79 -13.23 -9.64 13.22
CA GLU A 79 -13.44 -8.30 13.74
C GLU A 79 -12.19 -7.74 14.42
N GLN A 80 -11.41 -8.59 15.09
CA GLN A 80 -10.13 -8.18 15.67
C GLN A 80 -9.15 -7.78 14.57
N LEU A 81 -9.08 -8.54 13.47
CA LEU A 81 -8.22 -8.22 12.33
C LEU A 81 -8.65 -6.92 11.64
N ILE A 82 -9.96 -6.64 11.57
CA ILE A 82 -10.46 -5.36 11.05
C ILE A 82 -10.07 -4.21 11.98
N ALA A 83 -10.23 -4.38 13.29
CA ALA A 83 -9.86 -3.37 14.28
C ALA A 83 -8.35 -3.07 14.22
N GLU A 84 -7.50 -4.10 14.15
CA GLU A 84 -6.05 -3.97 13.99
C GLU A 84 -5.69 -3.22 12.70
N ARG A 85 -6.26 -3.62 11.55
CA ARG A 85 -6.03 -2.94 10.27
C ARG A 85 -6.54 -1.50 10.26
N TYR A 86 -7.66 -1.24 10.93
CA TYR A 86 -8.18 0.12 11.08
C TYR A 86 -7.24 0.97 11.92
N ALA A 87 -6.72 0.44 13.03
CA ALA A 87 -5.74 1.14 13.86
C ALA A 87 -4.45 1.44 13.10
N GLN A 88 -3.94 0.49 12.31
CA GLN A 88 -2.80 0.71 11.41
C GLN A 88 -3.13 1.79 10.36
N ARG A 89 -4.34 1.75 9.78
CA ARG A 89 -4.82 2.74 8.83
C ARG A 89 -4.85 4.15 9.41
N ARG A 90 -5.34 4.30 10.65
CA ARG A 90 -5.40 5.57 11.39
C ARG A 90 -4.01 6.05 11.81
N ALA A 91 -3.14 5.15 12.27
CA ALA A 91 -1.77 5.51 12.65
C ALA A 91 -0.93 6.03 11.46
N ALA A 92 -1.21 5.54 10.25
CA ALA A 92 -0.57 6.02 9.03
C ALA A 92 -1.31 7.19 8.36
N GLU A 93 -2.41 7.69 8.94
CA GLU A 93 -3.01 8.94 8.47
C GLU A 93 -1.99 10.07 8.60
N GLY A 94 -1.82 10.82 7.52
CA GLY A 94 -0.84 11.91 7.45
C GLY A 94 0.57 11.50 7.03
N ARG A 95 0.90 10.20 6.91
CA ARG A 95 2.19 9.76 6.34
C ARG A 95 2.31 10.16 4.87
N PHE A 96 1.23 9.98 4.11
CA PHE A 96 1.14 10.36 2.70
C PHE A 96 0.03 11.39 2.48
N PRO A 97 0.22 12.35 1.57
CA PRO A 97 -0.86 13.24 1.11
C PRO A 97 -2.06 12.45 0.53
N PRO A 98 -3.31 12.98 0.62
CA PRO A 98 -4.51 12.22 0.23
C PRO A 98 -4.52 11.70 -1.21
N ASP A 99 -4.00 12.49 -2.15
CA ASP A 99 -3.87 12.13 -3.57
C ASP A 99 -2.90 10.96 -3.77
N VAL A 100 -1.73 11.00 -3.11
CA VAL A 100 -0.72 9.95 -3.16
C VAL A 100 -1.21 8.68 -2.47
N ARG A 101 -1.84 8.83 -1.30
CA ARG A 101 -2.42 7.72 -0.54
C ARG A 101 -3.47 6.98 -1.35
N HIS A 102 -4.32 7.69 -2.09
CA HIS A 102 -5.32 7.08 -2.95
C HIS A 102 -4.69 6.16 -4.00
N VAL A 103 -3.58 6.60 -4.62
CA VAL A 103 -2.82 5.79 -5.59
C VAL A 103 -2.21 4.56 -4.93
N LEU A 104 -1.59 4.71 -3.76
CA LEU A 104 -1.01 3.61 -2.99
C LEU A 104 -2.06 2.55 -2.61
N GLU A 105 -3.20 2.98 -2.05
CA GLU A 105 -4.29 2.09 -1.68
C GLU A 105 -4.89 1.36 -2.90
N ALA A 106 -5.04 2.06 -4.03
CA ALA A 106 -5.47 1.47 -5.29
C ALA A 106 -4.45 0.44 -5.85
N ALA A 107 -3.15 0.67 -5.62
CA ALA A 107 -2.08 -0.29 -5.93
C ALA A 107 -2.01 -1.47 -4.95
N GLY A 108 -2.85 -1.46 -3.90
CA GLY A 108 -2.92 -2.52 -2.89
C GLY A 108 -2.00 -2.32 -1.70
N TRP A 109 -1.37 -1.16 -1.55
CA TRP A 109 -0.68 -0.80 -0.32
C TRP A 109 -1.69 -0.59 0.81
N PHE A 110 -1.29 -0.97 2.02
CA PHE A 110 -1.97 -0.62 3.25
C PHE A 110 -0.91 -0.56 4.37
N PRO A 111 -1.12 0.25 5.41
CA PRO A 111 -0.20 0.31 6.53
C PRO A 111 0.01 -1.06 7.18
N GLY A 112 1.27 -1.42 7.43
CA GLY A 112 1.63 -2.75 7.95
C GLY A 112 1.61 -3.86 6.90
N ARG A 113 1.55 -3.53 5.61
CA ARG A 113 1.76 -4.49 4.52
C ARG A 113 3.13 -5.16 4.67
N ASP A 114 3.15 -6.49 4.53
CA ASP A 114 4.34 -7.31 4.62
C ASP A 114 4.35 -8.29 3.44
N VAL A 115 5.31 -8.10 2.52
CA VAL A 115 5.58 -8.99 1.39
C VAL A 115 6.93 -9.71 1.52
N THR A 116 7.41 -9.94 2.73
CA THR A 116 8.72 -10.58 3.03
C THR A 116 8.93 -11.87 2.24
N SER A 117 7.93 -12.74 2.16
CA SER A 117 8.05 -13.99 1.40
C SER A 117 8.30 -13.74 -0.08
N ALA A 118 7.61 -12.76 -0.70
CA ALA A 118 7.79 -12.41 -2.10
C ALA A 118 9.18 -11.79 -2.34
N VAL A 119 9.63 -10.92 -1.44
CA VAL A 119 10.97 -10.32 -1.49
C VAL A 119 12.05 -11.40 -1.40
N ASN A 120 11.94 -12.32 -0.43
CA ASN A 120 12.90 -13.42 -0.28
C ASN A 120 12.97 -14.30 -1.54
N HIS A 121 11.83 -14.64 -2.13
CA HIS A 121 11.80 -15.41 -3.38
C HIS A 121 12.44 -14.65 -4.55
N TRP A 122 12.20 -13.34 -4.65
CA TRP A 122 12.83 -12.49 -5.66
C TRP A 122 14.34 -12.38 -5.48
N MET A 123 14.83 -12.18 -4.25
CA MET A 123 16.28 -12.12 -3.97
C MET A 123 16.97 -13.45 -4.34
N VAL A 124 16.34 -14.59 -4.06
CA VAL A 124 16.88 -15.90 -4.48
C VAL A 124 16.86 -16.04 -6.00
N ARG A 125 15.77 -15.61 -6.66
CA ARG A 125 15.63 -15.70 -8.11
C ARG A 125 16.68 -14.88 -8.86
N PHE A 126 17.03 -13.70 -8.35
CA PHE A 126 17.97 -12.75 -8.96
C PHE A 126 19.31 -12.72 -8.22
N ALA A 127 19.68 -13.80 -7.53
CA ALA A 127 20.89 -13.84 -6.70
C ALA A 127 22.18 -13.58 -7.51
N GLU A 128 22.23 -14.03 -8.78
CA GLU A 128 23.36 -13.77 -9.67
C GLU A 128 23.44 -12.29 -10.06
N ASP A 129 22.32 -11.68 -10.46
CA ASP A 129 22.27 -10.27 -10.86
C ASP A 129 22.56 -9.32 -9.70
N LEU A 130 22.10 -9.68 -8.49
CA LEU A 130 22.30 -8.93 -7.24
C LEU A 130 23.66 -9.21 -6.58
N ALA A 131 24.46 -10.14 -7.11
CA ALA A 131 25.74 -10.49 -6.53
C ALA A 131 26.65 -9.25 -6.41
N GLY A 132 27.24 -9.06 -5.23
CA GLY A 132 28.10 -7.93 -4.90
C GLY A 132 27.37 -6.67 -4.44
N LEU A 133 26.04 -6.64 -4.43
CA LEU A 133 25.25 -5.55 -3.87
C LEU A 133 24.75 -5.92 -2.48
N ASP A 134 25.26 -5.25 -1.46
CA ASP A 134 24.79 -5.42 -0.09
C ASP A 134 23.43 -4.76 0.07
N CYS A 135 22.40 -5.53 0.46
CA CYS A 135 21.07 -4.98 0.70
C CYS A 135 21.02 -4.27 2.06
N PRO A 136 20.94 -2.92 2.12
CA PRO A 136 20.86 -2.23 3.39
C PRO A 136 19.50 -2.47 4.06
N PRO A 137 19.42 -2.39 5.40
CA PRO A 137 18.16 -2.60 6.12
C PRO A 137 17.01 -1.70 5.64
N VAL A 138 17.31 -0.47 5.23
CA VAL A 138 16.32 0.48 4.70
C VAL A 138 15.76 0.03 3.35
N ALA A 139 16.60 -0.47 2.44
CA ALA A 139 16.15 -1.05 1.17
C ALA A 139 15.27 -2.28 1.42
N ARG A 140 15.68 -3.16 2.35
CA ARG A 140 14.90 -4.35 2.68
C ARG A 140 13.53 -3.99 3.26
N ALA A 141 13.47 -3.01 4.15
CA ALA A 141 12.21 -2.51 4.69
C ALA A 141 11.31 -1.92 3.59
N ALA A 142 11.89 -1.12 2.68
CA ALA A 142 11.18 -0.55 1.53
C ALA A 142 10.55 -1.64 0.65
N LEU A 143 11.32 -2.66 0.27
CA LEU A 143 10.85 -3.77 -0.55
C LEU A 143 9.78 -4.62 0.17
N VAL A 144 9.91 -4.81 1.49
CA VAL A 144 8.92 -5.56 2.29
C VAL A 144 7.58 -4.83 2.38
N GLU A 145 7.59 -3.51 2.47
CA GLU A 145 6.37 -2.71 2.59
C GLU A 145 5.73 -2.41 1.21
N PHE A 146 6.54 -1.93 0.26
CA PHE A 146 6.07 -1.39 -1.02
C PHE A 146 6.29 -2.33 -2.20
N GLY A 147 6.85 -3.52 -1.96
CA GLY A 147 7.18 -4.45 -3.02
C GLY A 147 5.98 -4.93 -3.82
N GLY A 148 6.18 -4.98 -5.14
CA GLY A 148 5.18 -5.39 -6.12
C GLY A 148 4.12 -4.34 -6.44
N LEU A 149 4.24 -3.12 -5.89
CA LEU A 149 3.34 -2.02 -6.22
C LEU A 149 3.66 -1.44 -7.60
N VAL A 150 2.61 -1.03 -8.29
CA VAL A 150 2.65 -0.29 -9.56
C VAL A 150 2.10 1.10 -9.29
N LEU A 151 2.94 2.11 -9.45
CA LEU A 151 2.66 3.49 -9.03
C LEU A 151 2.55 4.38 -10.27
N PRO A 152 1.34 4.56 -10.83
CA PRO A 152 1.13 5.46 -11.96
C PRO A 152 1.37 6.91 -11.53
N GLN A 153 2.09 7.65 -12.36
CA GLN A 153 2.35 9.08 -12.15
C GLN A 153 1.23 9.95 -12.73
N PHE A 154 0.95 11.08 -12.09
CA PHE A 154 0.13 12.14 -12.64
C PHE A 154 0.86 12.83 -13.80
N GLY A 155 0.21 12.95 -14.95
CA GLY A 155 0.74 13.78 -16.03
C GLY A 155 0.53 15.27 -15.76
N ASN A 156 1.14 16.14 -16.58
CA ASN A 156 1.02 17.61 -16.48
C ASN A 156 -0.43 18.14 -16.52
N SER A 157 -1.38 17.34 -17.02
CA SER A 157 -2.81 17.65 -17.01
C SER A 157 -3.53 17.31 -15.69
N GLY A 158 -2.81 16.80 -14.69
CA GLY A 158 -3.36 16.26 -13.44
C GLY A 158 -4.04 14.91 -13.59
N ARG A 159 -3.96 14.27 -14.77
CA ARG A 159 -4.54 12.94 -15.01
C ARG A 159 -3.60 11.85 -14.51
N LEU A 160 -4.11 10.96 -13.65
CA LEU A 160 -3.38 9.78 -13.20
C LEU A 160 -3.09 8.83 -14.39
N GLY A 161 -1.86 8.33 -14.45
CA GLY A 161 -1.37 7.51 -15.57
C GLY A 161 -1.08 8.33 -16.84
N GLY A 162 -0.93 9.65 -16.70
CA GLY A 162 -0.52 10.55 -17.79
C GLY A 162 0.98 10.83 -17.82
N GLY A 163 1.72 10.44 -16.79
CA GLY A 163 3.18 10.50 -16.70
C GLY A 163 3.81 9.11 -16.76
N PHE A 164 4.98 8.95 -16.15
CA PHE A 164 5.76 7.70 -16.16
C PHE A 164 5.47 6.82 -14.95
N THR A 165 5.10 5.56 -15.18
CA THR A 165 4.78 4.63 -14.09
C THR A 165 6.06 4.12 -13.41
N SER A 166 6.04 4.07 -12.08
CA SER A 166 7.09 3.42 -11.29
C SER A 166 6.65 2.03 -10.83
N TYR A 167 7.60 1.10 -10.75
CA TYR A 167 7.38 -0.28 -10.32
C TYR A 167 8.36 -0.62 -9.21
N ILE A 168 7.88 -1.02 -8.03
CA ILE A 168 8.74 -1.37 -6.90
C ILE A 168 8.98 -2.88 -6.90
N HIS A 169 10.25 -3.31 -6.84
CA HIS A 169 10.59 -4.71 -6.76
C HIS A 169 9.99 -5.37 -5.51
N PRO A 170 9.55 -6.64 -5.57
CA PRO A 170 9.68 -7.56 -6.70
C PRO A 170 8.64 -7.32 -7.80
N THR A 171 9.10 -7.11 -9.03
CA THR A 171 8.24 -6.97 -10.22
C THR A 171 8.28 -8.25 -11.06
N ARG A 172 7.44 -8.35 -12.09
CA ARG A 172 7.50 -9.49 -13.04
C ARG A 172 8.69 -9.41 -14.00
N GLY A 173 9.30 -8.23 -14.12
CA GLY A 173 10.47 -7.98 -14.98
C GLY A 173 11.78 -8.51 -14.38
N GLY A 174 12.89 -8.24 -15.07
CA GLY A 174 14.23 -8.48 -14.56
C GLY A 174 14.66 -7.40 -13.56
N VAL A 175 15.83 -7.61 -12.97
CA VAL A 175 16.55 -6.60 -12.18
C VAL A 175 17.73 -6.16 -13.02
N LEU A 176 17.90 -4.85 -13.18
CA LEU A 176 19.12 -4.28 -13.74
C LEU A 176 20.00 -3.91 -12.56
N THR A 177 21.31 -4.09 -12.68
CA THR A 177 22.26 -3.78 -11.60
C THR A 177 23.53 -3.11 -12.09
N GLU A 178 23.70 -2.97 -13.41
CA GLU A 178 24.91 -2.39 -13.98
C GLU A 178 25.01 -0.90 -13.69
N SER A 179 23.93 -0.14 -13.91
CA SER A 179 23.88 1.28 -13.58
C SER A 179 24.10 1.51 -12.08
N ALA A 180 23.51 0.67 -11.22
CA ALA A 180 23.74 0.73 -9.78
C ALA A 180 25.22 0.56 -9.39
N ARG A 181 25.96 -0.32 -10.08
CA ARG A 181 27.41 -0.50 -9.85
C ARG A 181 28.21 0.71 -10.34
N ILE A 182 27.90 1.23 -11.51
CA ILE A 182 28.55 2.43 -12.08
C ILE A 182 28.34 3.62 -11.14
N PHE A 183 27.09 3.86 -10.70
CA PHE A 183 26.76 4.91 -9.76
C PHE A 183 27.55 4.77 -8.45
N ALA A 184 27.61 3.55 -7.89
CA ALA A 184 28.34 3.31 -6.65
C ALA A 184 29.84 3.60 -6.78
N GLU A 185 30.46 3.27 -7.91
CA GLU A 185 31.87 3.59 -8.20
C GLU A 185 32.10 5.09 -8.42
N GLU A 186 31.25 5.73 -9.22
CA GLU A 186 31.38 7.15 -9.58
C GLU A 186 31.17 8.09 -8.38
N TYR A 187 30.19 7.79 -7.55
CA TYR A 187 29.81 8.62 -6.41
C TYR A 187 30.37 8.17 -5.07
N ASP A 188 31.09 7.03 -5.03
CA ASP A 188 31.51 6.36 -3.79
C ASP A 188 30.32 6.15 -2.83
N ASN A 189 29.17 5.77 -3.40
CA ASN A 189 27.90 5.64 -2.68
C ASN A 189 27.20 4.32 -3.05
N PRO A 190 27.35 3.27 -2.23
CA PRO A 190 26.67 1.99 -2.47
C PRO A 190 25.15 2.14 -2.45
N VAL A 191 24.51 1.66 -3.51
CA VAL A 191 23.05 1.66 -3.69
C VAL A 191 22.53 0.26 -3.96
N TYR A 192 21.24 0.06 -3.68
CA TYR A 192 20.55 -1.21 -3.90
C TYR A 192 19.32 -1.02 -4.80
N PRO A 193 19.01 -1.95 -5.73
CA PRO A 193 17.86 -1.85 -6.61
C PRO A 193 16.54 -1.82 -5.83
N LEU A 194 15.76 -0.77 -6.05
CA LEU A 194 14.43 -0.57 -5.47
C LEU A 194 13.33 -0.88 -6.49
N GLY A 195 13.55 -0.58 -7.77
CA GLY A 195 12.52 -0.70 -8.79
C GLY A 195 12.91 -0.16 -10.16
N ASN A 196 11.90 0.08 -11.00
CA ASN A 196 12.07 0.66 -12.34
C ASN A 196 11.09 1.82 -12.55
N ASN A 197 11.39 2.72 -13.48
CA ASN A 197 10.50 3.77 -13.94
C ASN A 197 10.41 3.78 -15.48
N GLU A 198 9.26 4.16 -16.03
CA GLU A 198 9.02 4.20 -17.48
C GLU A 198 9.71 5.35 -18.21
N ASP A 199 10.20 6.36 -17.49
CA ASP A 199 10.99 7.44 -18.06
C ASP A 199 12.34 6.88 -18.50
N GLY A 200 12.58 6.94 -19.82
CA GLY A 200 13.74 6.39 -20.52
C GLY A 200 14.22 5.04 -19.99
N PRO A 201 13.31 4.05 -19.88
CA PRO A 201 13.29 2.99 -18.86
C PRO A 201 14.48 3.03 -17.90
N SER A 202 14.27 3.57 -16.70
CA SER A 202 15.29 3.85 -15.70
C SER A 202 15.22 2.92 -14.49
N GLU A 203 16.32 2.86 -13.74
CA GLU A 203 16.43 2.09 -12.51
C GLU A 203 16.20 2.99 -11.29
N LEU A 204 15.33 2.59 -10.37
CA LEU A 204 15.20 3.24 -9.07
C LEU A 204 16.10 2.51 -8.09
N VAL A 205 16.98 3.24 -7.42
CA VAL A 205 17.92 2.69 -6.43
C VAL A 205 17.82 3.46 -5.11
N ILE A 206 18.17 2.79 -4.02
CA ILE A 206 18.16 3.37 -2.67
C ILE A 206 19.48 3.09 -1.95
N ASP A 207 20.02 4.09 -1.27
CA ASP A 207 21.25 3.91 -0.49
C ASP A 207 20.99 3.51 0.97
N ALA A 208 22.07 3.33 1.73
CA ALA A 208 21.99 2.96 3.15
C ALA A 208 21.37 4.04 4.05
N GLN A 209 21.30 5.30 3.62
CA GLN A 209 20.66 6.40 4.33
C GLN A 209 19.16 6.50 4.01
N GLY A 210 18.69 5.81 2.97
CA GLY A 210 17.31 5.81 2.52
C GLY A 210 17.03 6.81 1.39
N ARG A 211 18.07 7.46 0.86
CA ARG A 211 17.95 8.38 -0.27
C ARG A 211 17.68 7.60 -1.54
N VAL A 212 16.78 8.12 -2.36
CA VAL A 212 16.33 7.45 -3.59
C VAL A 212 16.87 8.20 -4.80
N PHE A 213 17.40 7.45 -5.75
CA PHE A 213 17.95 7.95 -7.01
C PHE A 213 17.27 7.24 -8.19
N MET A 214 17.22 7.92 -9.33
CA MET A 214 16.77 7.38 -10.60
C MET A 214 17.94 7.38 -11.57
N LEU A 215 18.42 6.19 -11.92
CA LEU A 215 19.52 6.00 -12.85
C LEU A 215 18.96 5.93 -14.26
N HIS A 216 19.18 6.98 -15.02
CA HIS A 216 18.57 7.19 -16.33
C HIS A 216 19.66 7.38 -17.40
N TRP A 217 19.37 6.99 -18.64
CA TRP A 217 20.37 6.96 -19.71
C TRP A 217 20.90 8.35 -20.11
N VAL A 218 20.21 9.43 -19.75
CA VAL A 218 20.66 10.82 -19.96
C VAL A 218 21.54 11.30 -18.82
N ASP A 219 21.14 11.02 -17.58
CA ASP A 219 21.83 11.41 -16.35
C ASP A 219 21.24 10.63 -15.16
N ASP A 220 21.92 10.66 -14.02
CA ASP A 220 21.41 10.15 -12.77
C ASP A 220 20.74 11.28 -11.97
N PHE A 221 19.57 11.00 -11.41
CA PHE A 221 18.77 12.00 -10.72
C PHE A 221 18.58 11.65 -9.24
N PHE A 222 18.69 12.65 -8.38
CA PHE A 222 18.26 12.57 -6.99
C PHE A 222 16.74 12.76 -6.91
N VAL A 223 16.03 11.73 -6.45
CA VAL A 223 14.56 11.73 -6.37
C VAL A 223 14.10 12.40 -5.08
N ALA A 224 14.64 11.95 -3.95
CA ALA A 224 14.26 12.44 -2.63
C ALA A 224 15.20 11.93 -1.50
N PRO A 225 15.23 12.61 -0.35
CA PRO A 225 16.10 12.24 0.78
C PRO A 225 15.64 11.00 1.55
N ASP A 226 14.41 10.55 1.32
CA ASP A 226 13.82 9.38 1.96
C ASP A 226 12.77 8.71 1.05
N LEU A 227 12.41 7.47 1.37
CA LEU A 227 11.47 6.66 0.59
C LEU A 227 10.06 7.27 0.48
N ASP A 228 9.53 7.85 1.57
CA ASP A 228 8.16 8.36 1.57
C ASP A 228 8.06 9.59 0.67
N SER A 229 9.02 10.50 0.81
CA SER A 229 9.18 11.66 -0.08
C SER A 229 9.42 11.24 -1.53
N ALA A 230 10.18 10.16 -1.77
CA ALA A 230 10.39 9.61 -3.11
C ALA A 230 9.08 9.11 -3.73
N ILE A 231 8.28 8.36 -2.98
CA ILE A 231 6.98 7.86 -3.44
C ILE A 231 6.05 9.03 -3.80
N VAL A 232 6.04 10.09 -2.98
CA VAL A 232 5.28 11.31 -3.27
C VAL A 232 5.75 11.94 -4.60
N SER A 233 7.06 12.17 -4.74
CA SER A 233 7.67 12.75 -5.94
C SER A 233 7.36 11.94 -7.20
N LEU A 234 7.56 10.61 -7.14
CA LEU A 234 7.33 9.70 -8.26
C LEU A 234 5.87 9.68 -8.72
N ILE A 235 4.92 9.67 -7.78
CA ILE A 235 3.48 9.68 -8.11
C ILE A 235 3.05 11.05 -8.65
N ARG A 236 3.56 12.15 -8.10
CA ARG A 236 3.18 13.51 -8.54
C ARG A 236 3.88 13.96 -9.82
N GLY A 237 5.05 13.41 -10.12
CA GLY A 237 5.91 13.88 -11.20
C GLY A 237 6.61 15.19 -10.87
N ASP A 238 7.08 15.32 -9.63
CA ASP A 238 7.85 16.49 -9.22
C ASP A 238 9.19 16.54 -9.97
N GLN A 239 9.74 17.75 -10.14
CA GLN A 239 11.05 17.93 -10.77
C GLN A 239 12.15 17.34 -9.88
N MET A 240 13.09 16.62 -10.51
CA MET A 240 14.26 16.03 -9.85
C MET A 240 15.51 16.86 -10.14
N THR A 241 16.49 16.83 -9.23
CA THR A 241 17.80 17.45 -9.44
C THR A 241 18.80 16.41 -9.91
N GLU A 242 19.88 16.84 -10.57
CA GLU A 242 20.96 15.93 -10.97
C GLU A 242 21.65 15.37 -9.72
N ALA A 243 22.00 14.09 -9.74
CA ALA A 243 22.76 13.46 -8.66
C ALA A 243 24.21 13.98 -8.64
N SER A 244 24.70 14.50 -9.76
CA SER A 244 26.04 15.08 -9.91
C SER A 244 26.29 16.31 -9.01
N ASP A 245 25.23 17.04 -8.65
CA ASP A 245 25.30 18.23 -7.78
C ASP A 245 25.76 17.90 -6.35
N ARG A 246 25.60 16.65 -5.90
CA ARG A 246 26.01 16.15 -4.56
C ARG A 246 25.47 16.96 -3.37
N ASP A 247 24.42 17.75 -3.56
CA ASP A 247 23.71 18.51 -2.51
C ASP A 247 22.69 17.65 -1.72
N TRP A 248 22.95 16.34 -1.65
CA TRP A 248 22.06 15.31 -1.08
C TRP A 248 22.66 14.55 0.12
#